data_AF-A0A3P7LL24-F1
#
_entry.id   AF-A0A3P7LL24-F1
#
_cell.length_a   1.000
_cell.length_b   1.000
_cell.length_c   1.000
_cell.angle_alpha   90.00
_cell.angle_beta   90.00
_cell.angle_gamma   90.00
#
_symmetry.space_group_name_H-M   'P 1'
#
loop_
_entity.id
_entity.type
_entity.pdbx_description
1 polymer ?
#
loop_
_entity_poly.entity_id
_entity_poly.type
_entity_poly.pdbx_seq_one_letter_code
_entity_poly.pdbx_strand_id
1 'polypeptide(L)'
;MAYRASIHSSTRFTPHYLWTGRDLRLSVDLSFPLPSPDDTAVHDLATHLSETNHTVHNAARATLGIASTRQKEYFSRHTAENPFQVDDLVMHANPPHGIS
;
A
#
# COMPACT_ATOMS: atom_id res chain seq x y z
N MET A 1 14.82 -8.96 4.70
CA MET A 1 13.37 -9.24 4.84
C MET A 1 12.71 -9.08 3.48
N ALA A 2 11.81 -10.00 3.12
CA ALA A 2 11.10 -9.97 1.84
C ALA A 2 9.98 -8.92 1.86
N TYR A 3 9.63 -8.35 0.70
CA TYR A 3 8.60 -7.30 0.55
C TYR A 3 7.27 -7.64 1.25
N ARG A 4 6.84 -8.91 1.22
CA ARG A 4 5.56 -9.36 1.84
C ARG A 4 5.49 -9.18 3.36
N ALA A 5 6.64 -9.18 4.03
CA ALA A 5 6.76 -9.02 5.48
C ALA A 5 7.06 -7.57 5.89
N SER A 6 7.45 -6.73 4.94
CA SER A 6 7.84 -5.35 5.22
C SER A 6 6.62 -4.44 5.20
N ILE A 7 6.57 -3.50 6.14
CA ILE A 7 5.55 -2.44 6.15
C ILE A 7 5.74 -1.59 4.90
N HIS A 8 4.71 -1.50 4.07
CA HIS A 8 4.73 -0.66 2.90
C HIS A 8 4.51 0.80 3.31
N SER A 9 5.33 1.71 2.81
CA SER A 9 5.40 3.10 3.28
C SER A 9 4.09 3.87 3.11
N SER A 10 3.36 3.65 2.00
CA SER A 10 2.13 4.38 1.70
C SER A 10 0.88 3.79 2.35
N THR A 11 0.86 2.48 2.62
CA THR A 11 -0.30 1.81 3.25
C THR A 11 -0.11 1.58 4.73
N ARG A 12 1.13 1.64 5.25
CA ARG A 12 1.49 1.36 6.65
C ARG A 12 1.20 -0.07 7.12
N PHE A 13 0.81 -0.96 6.22
CA PHE A 13 0.58 -2.38 6.47
C PHE A 13 1.54 -3.23 5.63
N THR A 14 1.77 -4.48 6.06
CA THR A 14 2.50 -5.44 5.23
C THR A 14 1.60 -5.96 4.10
N PRO A 15 2.14 -6.28 2.91
CA PRO A 15 1.34 -6.88 1.84
C PRO A 15 0.69 -8.19 2.25
N HIS A 16 1.32 -8.99 3.13
CA HIS A 16 0.72 -10.20 3.66
C HIS A 16 -0.52 -9.89 4.49
N TYR A 17 -0.42 -8.94 5.41
CA TYR A 17 -1.52 -8.54 6.28
C TYR A 17 -2.70 -7.95 5.51
N LEU A 18 -2.44 -7.19 4.44
CA LEU A 18 -3.51 -6.71 3.55
C LEU A 18 -4.25 -7.84 2.83
N TRP A 19 -3.56 -8.93 2.51
CA TRP A 19 -4.15 -10.07 1.80
C TRP A 19 -4.90 -11.03 2.74
N THR A 20 -4.32 -11.31 3.91
CA THR A 20 -4.82 -12.35 4.83
C THR A 20 -5.55 -11.81 6.04
N GLY A 21 -5.45 -10.51 6.35
CA GLY A 21 -5.89 -9.93 7.62
C GLY A 21 -5.11 -10.44 8.83
N ARG A 22 -3.96 -11.11 8.62
CA ARG A 22 -3.18 -11.78 9.66
C ARG A 22 -1.70 -11.45 9.54
N ASP A 23 -1.01 -11.42 10.67
CA ASP A 23 0.43 -11.23 10.69
C ASP A 23 1.15 -12.45 10.10
N LEU A 24 2.25 -12.18 9.38
CA LEU A 24 3.05 -13.22 8.76
C LEU A 24 3.78 -14.02 9.85
N ARG A 25 3.54 -15.34 9.91
CA ARG A 25 4.30 -16.26 10.76
C ARG A 25 5.54 -16.77 10.04
N LEU A 26 6.70 -16.61 10.66
CA LEU A 26 8.00 -17.07 10.17
C LEU A 26 8.31 -18.46 10.73
N SER A 27 9.20 -19.22 10.07
CA SER A 27 9.59 -20.57 10.53
C SER A 27 10.19 -20.59 11.94
N VAL A 28 10.80 -19.48 12.39
CA VAL A 28 11.30 -19.33 13.76
C VAL A 28 10.16 -19.33 14.80
N ASP A 29 8.97 -18.84 14.43
CA ASP A 29 7.79 -18.81 15.31
C ASP A 29 7.20 -20.21 15.53
N LEU A 30 7.60 -21.20 14.72
CA LEU A 30 7.30 -22.62 14.96
C LEU A 30 8.20 -23.22 16.04
N SER A 31 9.43 -22.71 16.16
CA SER A 31 10.38 -23.14 17.19
C SER A 31 10.12 -22.44 18.54
N PHE A 32 9.57 -21.21 18.49
CA PHE A 32 9.16 -20.43 19.65
C PHE A 32 7.69 -20.03 19.51
N PRO A 33 6.76 -20.83 20.05
CA PRO A 33 5.34 -20.60 19.83
C PRO A 33 4.90 -19.26 20.42
N LEU A 34 4.32 -18.42 19.55
CA LEU A 34 3.57 -17.23 19.96
C LEU A 34 2.26 -17.68 20.62
N PRO A 35 1.71 -16.90 21.57
CA PRO A 35 0.40 -17.19 22.13
C PRO A 35 -0.61 -17.37 21.00
N SER A 36 -1.32 -18.51 20.98
CA SER A 36 -2.39 -18.68 20.02
C SER A 36 -3.55 -17.77 20.40
N PRO A 37 -4.27 -17.17 19.44
CA PRO A 37 -5.59 -16.65 19.74
C PRO A 37 -6.42 -17.80 20.34
N ASP A 38 -7.26 -17.48 21.33
CA ASP A 38 -8.19 -18.43 21.95
C ASP A 38 -8.98 -19.20 20.88
N ASP A 39 -9.46 -20.40 21.24
CA ASP A 39 -10.36 -21.22 20.43
C ASP A 39 -11.73 -20.53 20.27
N THR A 40 -11.75 -19.36 19.62
CA THR A 40 -12.97 -18.70 19.16
C THR A 40 -13.68 -19.64 18.21
N ALA A 41 -14.98 -19.84 18.41
CA ALA A 41 -15.81 -20.65 17.52
C ALA A 41 -15.59 -20.20 16.07
N VAL A 42 -15.56 -21.12 15.12
CA VAL A 42 -15.22 -20.85 13.71
C VAL A 42 -16.02 -19.67 13.11
N HIS A 43 -17.25 -19.45 13.60
CA HIS A 43 -18.08 -18.31 13.23
C HIS A 43 -17.50 -16.97 13.71
N ASP A 44 -17.03 -16.91 14.96
CA ASP A 44 -16.40 -15.72 15.55
C ASP A 44 -15.09 -15.38 14.82
N LEU A 45 -14.32 -16.41 14.43
CA LEU A 45 -13.08 -16.22 13.67
C LEU A 45 -13.35 -15.61 12.28
N ALA A 46 -14.37 -16.09 11.57
CA ALA A 46 -14.72 -15.58 10.25
C ALA A 46 -15.20 -14.12 10.32
N THR A 47 -16.03 -13.80 11.32
CA THR A 47 -16.53 -12.44 11.57
C THR A 47 -15.37 -11.50 11.92
N HIS A 48 -14.53 -11.88 12.88
CA HIS A 48 -13.35 -11.10 13.27
C HIS A 48 -12.41 -10.86 12.08
N LEU A 49 -12.20 -11.87 11.23
CA LEU A 49 -11.35 -11.73 10.04
C LEU A 49 -11.94 -10.74 9.03
N SER A 50 -13.25 -10.78 8.82
CA SER A 50 -13.96 -9.84 7.93
C SER A 50 -13.84 -8.41 8.45
N GLU A 51 -14.12 -8.19 9.74
CA GLU A 51 -14.01 -6.88 10.40
C GLU A 51 -12.58 -6.32 10.34
N THR A 52 -11.59 -7.19 10.60
CA THR A 52 -10.17 -6.84 10.49
C THR A 52 -9.84 -6.41 9.07
N ASN A 53 -10.21 -7.21 8.06
CA ASN A 53 -9.98 -6.88 6.66
C ASN A 53 -10.63 -5.54 6.28
N HIS A 54 -11.89 -5.31 6.67
CA HIS A 54 -12.56 -4.04 6.42
C HIS A 54 -11.80 -2.85 7.03
N THR A 55 -11.41 -2.97 8.31
CA THR A 55 -10.70 -1.92 9.03
C THR A 55 -9.37 -1.58 8.36
N VAL A 56 -8.58 -2.60 8.04
CA VAL A 56 -7.24 -2.47 7.48
C VAL A 56 -7.29 -1.88 6.07
N HIS A 57 -8.22 -2.34 5.24
CA HIS A 57 -8.40 -1.79 3.89
C HIS A 57 -8.86 -0.34 3.92
N ASN A 58 -9.74 0.03 4.85
CA ASN A 58 -10.19 1.41 5.01
C ASN A 58 -9.04 2.31 5.48
N ALA A 59 -8.25 1.86 6.45
CA ALA A 59 -7.05 2.57 6.89
C ALA A 59 -6.04 2.75 5.75
N ALA A 60 -5.75 1.69 4.99
CA ALA A 60 -4.86 1.76 3.84
C ALA A 60 -5.38 2.71 2.76
N ARG A 61 -6.70 2.72 2.50
CA ARG A 61 -7.33 3.65 1.55
C ARG A 61 -7.18 5.10 2.01
N ALA A 62 -7.37 5.38 3.30
CA ALA A 62 -7.19 6.71 3.86
C ALA A 62 -5.74 7.20 3.72
N THR A 63 -4.76 6.36 4.07
CA THR A 63 -3.34 6.73 3.96
C THR A 63 -2.92 6.92 2.51
N LEU A 64 -3.38 6.06 1.60
CA LEU A 64 -3.14 6.21 0.17
C LEU A 64 -3.77 7.48 -0.39
N GLY A 65 -4.98 7.84 0.06
CA GLY A 65 -5.64 9.09 -0.31
C GLY A 65 -4.81 10.31 0.09
N ILE A 66 -4.33 10.34 1.34
CA ILE A 66 -3.46 11.43 1.82
C ILE A 66 -2.15 11.48 1.03
N ALA A 67 -1.52 10.32 0.81
CA ALA A 67 -0.27 10.25 0.05
C ALA A 67 -0.45 10.74 -1.39
N SER A 68 -1.55 10.35 -2.05
CA SER A 68 -1.89 10.79 -3.40
C SER A 68 -2.11 12.30 -3.47
N THR A 69 -2.87 12.89 -2.53
CA THR A 69 -3.06 14.34 -2.45
C THR A 69 -1.72 15.06 -2.28
N ARG A 70 -0.87 14.60 -1.36
CA ARG A 70 0.46 15.17 -1.14
C ARG A 70 1.34 15.06 -2.39
N GLN A 71 1.32 13.93 -3.08
CA GLN A 71 2.08 13.71 -4.31
C GLN A 71 1.61 14.66 -5.42
N LYS A 72 0.29 14.83 -5.57
CA LYS A 72 -0.29 15.78 -6.53
C LYS A 72 0.13 17.20 -6.21
N GLU A 73 -0.01 17.65 -4.96
CA GLU A 73 0.39 18.99 -4.54
C GLU A 73 1.89 19.24 -4.79
N TYR A 74 2.73 18.27 -4.43
CA TYR A 74 4.17 18.35 -4.67
C TYR A 74 4.49 18.47 -6.16
N PHE A 75 3.88 17.61 -6.99
CA PHE A 75 4.05 17.66 -8.45
C PHE A 75 3.58 19.01 -9.01
N SER A 76 2.38 19.46 -8.65
CA SER A 76 1.83 20.74 -9.11
C SER A 76 2.71 21.94 -8.73
N ARG A 77 3.31 21.95 -7.52
CA ARG A 77 4.26 23.00 -7.13
C ARG A 77 5.47 23.03 -8.07
N HIS A 78 6.08 21.86 -8.33
CA HIS A 78 7.25 21.76 -9.22
C HIS A 78 6.91 22.15 -10.67
N THR A 79 5.69 21.90 -11.14
CA THR A 79 5.27 22.31 -12.49
C THR A 79 4.90 23.80 -12.56
N ALA A 80 4.37 24.38 -11.48
CA ALA A 80 3.94 25.78 -11.44
C ALA A 80 5.09 26.79 -11.33
N GLU A 81 6.28 26.36 -10.93
CA GLU A 81 7.45 27.24 -10.79
C GLU A 81 7.98 27.77 -12.13
N ASN A 82 7.62 27.18 -13.28
CA ASN A 82 7.97 27.70 -14.59
C ASN A 82 6.93 27.33 -15.67
N PRO A 83 5.77 28.02 -15.72
CA PRO A 83 4.76 27.74 -16.73
C PRO A 83 5.29 28.11 -18.12
N PHE A 84 5.08 27.24 -19.11
CA PHE A 84 5.42 27.53 -20.49
C PHE A 84 4.62 28.72 -21.02
N GLN A 85 5.28 29.61 -21.76
CA GLN A 85 4.65 30.71 -22.46
C GLN A 85 4.35 30.34 -23.91
N VAL A 86 3.47 31.13 -24.55
CA VAL A 86 3.27 31.05 -25.99
C VAL A 86 4.63 31.29 -26.66
N ASP A 87 4.98 30.44 -27.64
CA ASP A 87 6.26 30.41 -28.37
C ASP A 87 7.47 29.79 -27.62
N ASP A 88 7.29 29.19 -26.45
CA ASP A 88 8.35 28.41 -25.80
C ASP A 88 8.68 27.11 -26.59
N LEU A 89 9.98 26.86 -26.78
CA LEU A 89 10.47 25.60 -27.32
C LEU A 89 10.39 24.49 -26.26
N VAL A 90 9.47 23.55 -26.46
CA VAL A 90 9.27 22.39 -25.57
C VAL A 90 9.77 21.09 -26.21
N MET A 91 10.38 20.23 -25.39
CA MET A 91 10.81 18.90 -25.84
C MET A 91 9.59 17.98 -25.97
N HIS A 92 9.28 17.55 -27.20
CA HIS A 92 8.25 16.56 -27.46
C HIS A 92 8.80 15.15 -27.19
N ALA A 93 8.29 14.47 -26.16
CA ALA A 93 8.66 13.08 -25.91
C ALA A 93 8.09 12.19 -27.02
N ASN A 94 8.96 11.61 -27.85
CA ASN A 94 8.57 10.65 -28.88
C ASN A 94 8.82 9.23 -28.33
N PRO A 95 7.80 8.52 -27.82
CA PRO A 95 7.99 7.16 -27.34
C PRO A 95 8.39 6.26 -28.52
N PRO A 96 9.26 5.26 -28.30
CA PRO A 96 9.65 4.35 -29.37
C PRO A 96 8.39 3.67 -29.92
N HIS A 97 8.14 3.84 -31.23
CA HIS A 97 7.13 3.06 -31.93
C HIS A 97 7.50 1.58 -31.77
N GLY A 98 6.62 0.83 -31.10
CA GLY A 98 6.84 -0.57 -30.82
C GLY A 98 7.15 -1.32 -32.10
N ILE A 99 8.27 -2.03 -32.09
CA ILE A 99 8.60 -3.03 -33.11
C ILE A 99 7.59 -4.16 -32.90
N SER A 100 6.71 -4.36 -33.87
CA SER A 100 5.75 -5.47 -33.91
C SER A 100 6.44 -6.80 -34.14
#